data_AF-A0A453L3Z1-F1
#
_entry.id   AF-A0A453L3Z1-F1
#
_cell.length_a   1.000
_cell.length_b   1.000
_cell.length_c   1.000
_cell.angle_alpha   90.00
_cell.angle_beta   90.00
_cell.angle_gamma   90.00
#
_symmetry.space_group_name_H-M   'P 1'
#
loop_
_entity.id
_entity.type
_entity.pdbx_description
1 polymer ?
#
loop_
_entity_poly.entity_id
_entity_poly.type
_entity_poly.pdbx_seq_one_letter_code
_entity_poly.pdbx_strand_id
1 'polypeptide(L)'
;MGARSPVRTRTPTMYLDFTVRPHATAPVRQPVPASWNAFVYVLEGEGVFGPTADQPAGAHHLLLLGQGGDGVEVWNRSDKPLRFVLVAGEPIGEPVAQLGPFVMNTEEEIDATVNDFEYFINGFEKAKHWKSQAMIALELEYVG
;
A
#
# COMPACT_ATOMS: atom_id res chain seq x y z
N MET A 1 -2.68 19.55 1.56
CA MET A 1 -1.68 20.12 2.50
C MET A 1 -0.35 20.26 1.77
N GLY A 2 0.37 21.38 1.91
CA GLY A 2 1.56 21.70 1.09
C GLY A 2 2.90 21.12 1.58
N ALA A 3 2.87 20.02 2.33
CA ALA A 3 4.07 19.39 2.88
C ALA A 3 4.61 18.29 1.95
N ARG A 4 5.94 18.10 1.90
CA ARG A 4 6.60 17.07 1.10
C ARG A 4 7.39 16.12 1.99
N SER A 5 7.20 14.82 1.77
CA SER A 5 7.96 13.77 2.47
C SER A 5 9.45 13.80 2.09
N PRO A 6 10.38 13.49 3.02
CA PRO A 6 11.79 13.28 2.67
C PRO A 6 12.03 11.94 1.95
N VAL A 7 11.05 11.02 1.95
CA VAL A 7 11.15 9.74 1.27
C VAL A 7 11.16 9.96 -0.25
N ARG A 8 12.16 9.39 -0.92
CA ARG A 8 12.24 9.36 -2.38
C ARG A 8 11.61 8.08 -2.90
N THR A 9 10.64 8.22 -3.80
CA THR A 9 9.98 7.09 -4.48
C THR A 9 10.57 6.96 -5.88
N ARG A 10 10.88 5.73 -6.32
CA ARG A 10 11.40 5.48 -7.68
C ARG A 10 10.29 5.60 -8.70
N THR A 11 9.20 4.88 -8.48
CA THR A 11 7.89 5.15 -9.11
C THR A 11 7.21 6.25 -8.29
N PRO A 12 6.69 7.32 -8.90
CA PRO A 12 5.96 8.35 -8.15
C PRO A 12 4.81 7.75 -7.35
N THR A 13 4.79 8.00 -6.05
CA THR A 13 3.81 7.43 -5.12
C THR A 13 3.44 8.43 -4.04
N MET A 14 2.17 8.41 -3.64
CA MET A 14 1.59 9.11 -2.52
C MET A 14 1.10 8.08 -1.52
N TYR A 15 1.49 8.24 -0.26
CA TYR A 15 1.00 7.46 0.86
C TYR A 15 0.70 8.44 1.99
N LEU A 16 -0.56 8.53 2.40
CA LEU A 16 -1.01 9.46 3.43
C LEU A 16 -1.90 8.73 4.43
N ASP A 17 -1.53 8.80 5.71
CA ASP A 17 -2.36 8.32 6.84
C ASP A 17 -3.18 9.49 7.37
N PHE A 18 -4.50 9.37 7.27
CA PHE A 18 -5.47 10.37 7.71
C PHE A 18 -6.15 9.94 9.00
N THR A 19 -6.27 10.86 9.94
CA THR A 19 -7.21 10.78 11.07
C THR A 19 -8.21 11.93 10.97
N VAL A 20 -9.49 11.61 10.83
CA VAL A 20 -10.58 12.60 10.71
C VAL A 20 -11.41 12.57 11.98
N ARG A 21 -11.54 13.75 12.62
CA ARG A 21 -12.32 13.89 13.84
C ARG A 21 -13.80 13.55 13.63
N PRO A 22 -14.50 13.07 14.68
CA PRO A 22 -15.95 12.91 14.66
C PRO A 22 -16.67 14.19 14.25
N HIS A 23 -17.86 14.05 13.67
CA HIS A 23 -18.74 15.16 13.29
C HIS A 23 -18.01 16.29 12.52
N ALA A 24 -17.19 15.92 11.55
CA ALA A 24 -16.44 16.89 10.76
C ALA A 24 -17.41 17.87 10.06
N THR A 25 -17.22 19.17 10.30
CA THR A 25 -18.08 20.23 9.72
C THR A 25 -17.77 20.52 8.25
N ALA A 26 -16.66 20.00 7.74
CA ALA A 26 -16.25 20.09 6.34
C ALA A 26 -15.56 18.77 5.94
N PRO A 27 -15.57 18.41 4.64
CA PRO A 27 -14.89 17.21 4.19
C PRO A 27 -13.38 17.40 4.17
N VAL A 28 -12.67 16.29 4.30
CA VAL A 28 -11.27 16.21 3.88
C VAL A 28 -11.23 16.07 2.37
N ARG A 29 -10.48 16.95 1.69
CA ARG A 29 -10.21 16.83 0.26
C ARG A 29 -8.72 16.67 0.04
N GLN A 30 -8.34 15.60 -0.63
CA GLN A 30 -6.96 15.34 -1.00
C GLN A 30 -6.86 15.12 -2.51
N PRO A 31 -6.21 16.05 -3.23
CA PRO A 31 -5.97 15.89 -4.66
C PRO A 31 -5.10 14.66 -4.95
N VAL A 32 -5.42 13.98 -6.05
CA VAL A 32 -4.63 12.91 -6.64
C VAL A 32 -4.47 13.22 -8.13
N PRO A 33 -3.27 13.10 -8.72
CA PRO A 33 -3.13 13.27 -10.16
C PRO A 33 -4.07 12.34 -10.94
N ALA A 34 -4.77 12.87 -11.93
CA ALA A 34 -5.80 12.13 -12.66
C ALA A 34 -5.28 10.89 -13.43
N SER A 35 -3.98 10.88 -13.75
CA SER A 35 -3.30 9.75 -14.41
C SER A 35 -2.87 8.65 -13.43
N TRP A 36 -3.00 8.85 -12.12
CA TRP A 36 -2.54 7.89 -11.11
C TRP A 36 -3.64 6.88 -10.76
N ASN A 37 -3.23 5.64 -10.49
CA ASN A 37 -4.09 4.68 -9.81
C ASN A 37 -4.15 5.02 -8.33
N ALA A 38 -5.32 4.87 -7.69
CA ALA A 38 -5.47 5.19 -6.28
C ALA A 38 -6.51 4.30 -5.57
N PHE A 39 -6.27 4.07 -4.29
CA PHE A 39 -7.22 3.41 -3.40
C PHE A 39 -7.18 4.01 -2.00
N VAL A 40 -8.26 3.84 -1.26
CA VAL A 40 -8.33 4.06 0.18
C VAL A 40 -8.43 2.72 0.90
N TYR A 41 -7.75 2.59 2.03
CA TYR A 41 -7.99 1.50 2.98
C TYR A 41 -8.40 2.07 4.34
N VAL A 42 -9.58 1.70 4.82
CA VAL A 42 -10.11 2.16 6.11
C VAL A 42 -9.51 1.30 7.22
N LEU A 43 -8.76 1.92 8.12
CA LEU A 43 -8.12 1.24 9.24
C LEU A 43 -9.10 1.10 10.42
N GLU A 44 -9.78 2.18 10.77
CA GLU A 44 -10.65 2.28 11.94
C GLU A 44 -11.82 3.23 11.68
N GLY A 45 -12.97 2.96 12.29
CA GLY A 45 -14.17 3.78 12.15
C GLY A 45 -14.87 3.61 10.80
N GLU A 46 -15.63 4.63 10.39
CA GLU A 46 -16.36 4.65 9.13
C GLU A 46 -16.40 6.05 8.53
N GLY A 47 -16.50 6.12 7.20
CA GLY A 47 -16.55 7.38 6.47
C GLY A 47 -17.29 7.27 5.16
N VAL A 48 -17.79 8.40 4.66
CA VAL A 48 -18.40 8.50 3.33
C VAL A 48 -17.35 9.04 2.37
N PHE A 49 -17.06 8.29 1.31
CA PHE A 49 -15.97 8.57 0.36
C PHE A 49 -16.54 8.96 -1.02
N GLY A 50 -16.29 10.18 -1.46
CA GLY A 50 -16.77 10.74 -2.71
C GLY A 50 -18.05 11.57 -2.57
N PRO A 51 -18.36 12.42 -3.56
CA PRO A 51 -19.45 13.40 -3.48
C PRO A 51 -20.86 12.79 -3.63
N THR A 52 -20.96 11.62 -4.27
CA THR A 52 -22.24 10.93 -4.56
C THR A 52 -22.39 9.62 -3.78
N ALA A 53 -21.50 9.36 -2.81
CA ALA A 53 -21.59 8.16 -2.01
C ALA A 53 -22.63 8.34 -0.91
N ASP A 54 -23.58 7.41 -0.85
CA ASP A 54 -24.68 7.47 0.12
C ASP A 54 -24.45 6.56 1.32
N GLN A 55 -23.55 5.56 1.21
CA GLN A 55 -23.24 4.62 2.27
C GLN A 55 -21.82 4.81 2.80
N PRO A 56 -21.64 4.75 4.14
CA PRO A 56 -20.31 4.78 4.73
C PRO A 56 -19.57 3.46 4.46
N ALA A 57 -18.25 3.54 4.27
CA ALA A 57 -17.36 2.41 4.30
C ALA A 57 -16.72 2.31 5.69
N GLY A 58 -16.86 1.15 6.32
CA GLY A 58 -16.28 0.86 7.62
C GLY A 58 -14.85 0.32 7.53
N ALA A 59 -14.25 0.06 8.69
CA ALA A 59 -12.93 -0.54 8.83
C ALA A 59 -12.76 -1.81 7.96
N HIS A 60 -11.51 -2.03 7.53
CA HIS A 60 -11.05 -3.16 6.73
C HIS A 60 -11.58 -3.22 5.30
N HIS A 61 -12.23 -2.16 4.82
CA HIS A 61 -12.61 -2.03 3.42
C HIS A 61 -11.50 -1.37 2.61
N LEU A 62 -11.26 -1.92 1.41
CA LEU A 62 -10.45 -1.31 0.37
C LEU A 62 -11.39 -0.71 -0.68
N LEU A 63 -11.24 0.58 -0.93
CA LEU A 63 -12.06 1.35 -1.88
C LEU A 63 -11.17 1.77 -3.05
N LEU A 64 -11.47 1.28 -4.25
CA LEU A 64 -10.80 1.74 -5.46
C LEU A 64 -11.38 3.09 -5.88
N LEU A 65 -10.51 4.04 -6.20
CA LEU A 65 -10.93 5.33 -6.75
C LEU A 65 -11.06 5.21 -8.26
N GLY A 66 -12.08 5.85 -8.82
CA GLY A 66 -12.28 5.91 -10.27
C GLY A 66 -11.12 6.62 -10.96
N GLN A 67 -10.80 6.18 -12.18
CA GLN A 67 -9.78 6.82 -13.01
C GLN A 67 -10.24 8.18 -13.53
N GLY A 68 -9.30 9.10 -13.76
CA GLY A 68 -9.58 10.43 -14.33
C GLY A 68 -10.24 11.43 -13.36
N GLY A 69 -10.43 11.06 -12.09
CA GLY A 69 -10.86 11.98 -11.04
C GLY A 69 -9.75 12.93 -10.58
N ASP A 70 -10.10 13.92 -9.76
CA ASP A 70 -9.17 14.94 -9.24
C ASP A 70 -8.72 14.69 -7.79
N GLY A 71 -9.23 13.63 -7.13
CA GLY A 71 -8.83 13.24 -5.79
C GLY A 71 -9.88 12.46 -5.02
N VAL A 72 -9.77 12.53 -3.68
CA VAL A 72 -10.74 11.94 -2.75
C VAL A 72 -11.36 13.02 -1.87
N GLU A 73 -12.68 12.92 -1.70
CA GLU A 73 -13.44 13.66 -0.69
C GLU A 73 -13.90 12.68 0.39
N VAL A 74 -13.70 13.01 1.67
CA VAL A 74 -14.06 12.14 2.79
C VAL A 74 -14.81 12.89 3.86
N TRP A 75 -15.95 12.34 4.28
CA TRP A 75 -16.73 12.81 5.42
C TRP A 75 -16.69 11.80 6.57
N ASN A 76 -16.38 12.28 7.77
CA ASN A 76 -16.68 11.56 9.00
C ASN A 76 -17.92 12.17 9.66
N ARG A 77 -19.07 11.51 9.47
CA ARG A 77 -20.36 11.90 10.08
C ARG A 77 -20.64 11.15 11.38
N SER A 78 -19.79 10.17 11.72
CA SER A 78 -19.94 9.34 12.92
C SER A 78 -19.52 10.09 14.18
N ASP A 79 -19.78 9.45 15.32
CA ASP A 79 -19.37 9.87 16.67
C ASP A 79 -17.94 9.42 17.04
N LYS A 80 -17.30 8.59 16.20
CA LYS A 80 -15.95 8.05 16.42
C LYS A 80 -14.93 8.63 15.44
N PRO A 81 -13.64 8.68 15.80
CA PRO A 81 -12.60 9.01 14.84
C PRO A 81 -12.59 8.03 13.66
N LEU A 82 -12.35 8.55 12.47
CA LEU A 82 -12.13 7.76 11.26
C LEU A 82 -10.63 7.79 10.95
N ARG A 83 -10.03 6.62 10.76
CA ARG A 83 -8.65 6.50 10.29
C ARG A 83 -8.58 5.71 9.00
N PHE A 84 -7.90 6.25 8.00
CA PHE A 84 -7.72 5.59 6.71
C PHE A 84 -6.39 5.97 6.08
N VAL A 85 -5.89 5.13 5.17
CA VAL A 85 -4.76 5.48 4.31
C VAL A 85 -5.24 5.74 2.90
N LEU A 86 -4.73 6.79 2.27
CA LEU A 86 -4.82 7.02 0.83
C LEU A 86 -3.49 6.62 0.21
N VAL A 87 -3.54 5.70 -0.74
CA VAL A 87 -2.38 5.28 -1.53
C VAL A 87 -2.68 5.55 -3.00
N ALA A 88 -1.75 6.24 -3.66
CA ALA A 88 -1.85 6.51 -5.09
C ALA A 88 -0.47 6.44 -5.74
N GLY A 89 -0.41 6.07 -7.02
CA GLY A 89 0.85 6.01 -7.75
C GLY A 89 0.68 6.06 -9.25
N GLU A 90 1.75 6.50 -9.91
CA GLU A 90 1.82 6.49 -11.37
C GLU A 90 1.84 5.04 -11.87
N PRO A 91 0.96 4.66 -12.81
CA PRO A 91 1.01 3.35 -13.43
C PRO A 91 2.36 3.16 -14.15
N ILE A 92 3.05 2.06 -13.87
CA ILE A 92 4.34 1.75 -14.50
C ILE A 92 4.15 1.46 -16.00
N GLY A 93 3.01 0.86 -16.37
CA GLY A 93 2.71 0.55 -17.77
C GLY A 93 3.43 -0.66 -18.34
N GLU A 94 4.06 -1.47 -17.48
CA GLU A 94 4.77 -2.70 -17.87
C GLU A 94 3.98 -3.95 -17.45
N PRO A 95 4.19 -5.09 -18.14
CA PRO A 95 3.64 -6.37 -17.70
C PRO A 95 4.13 -6.76 -16.31
N VAL A 96 3.32 -7.55 -15.61
CA VAL A 96 3.63 -8.06 -14.27
C VAL A 96 3.54 -9.58 -14.29
N ALA A 97 4.66 -10.25 -14.02
CA ALA A 97 4.75 -11.66 -13.70
C ALA A 97 5.14 -11.81 -12.23
N GLN A 98 4.42 -12.64 -11.46
CA GLN A 98 4.63 -12.77 -10.03
C GLN A 98 4.65 -14.23 -9.59
N LEU A 99 5.65 -14.60 -8.79
CA LEU A 99 5.72 -15.87 -8.07
C LEU A 99 6.25 -15.64 -6.66
N GLY A 100 5.36 -15.75 -5.67
CA GLY A 100 5.70 -15.54 -4.26
C GLY A 100 6.35 -14.17 -4.01
N PRO A 101 7.62 -14.11 -3.55
CA PRO A 101 8.32 -12.86 -3.26
C PRO A 101 8.90 -12.18 -4.51
N PHE A 102 8.88 -12.83 -5.68
CA PHE A 102 9.49 -12.33 -6.90
C PHE A 102 8.43 -11.72 -7.82
N VAL A 103 8.70 -10.49 -8.28
CA VAL A 103 7.87 -9.75 -9.23
C VAL A 103 8.79 -9.23 -10.33
N MET A 104 8.55 -9.68 -11.56
CA MET A 104 9.31 -9.37 -12.77
C MET A 104 8.36 -8.98 -13.90
N ASN A 105 8.87 -8.77 -15.12
CA ASN A 105 8.05 -8.41 -16.27
C ASN A 105 7.63 -9.63 -17.11
N THR A 106 8.39 -10.73 -17.12
CA THR A 106 8.05 -11.96 -17.87
C THR A 106 8.16 -13.24 -17.03
N GLU A 107 7.56 -14.34 -17.50
CA GLU A 107 7.66 -15.65 -16.85
C GLU A 107 9.10 -16.20 -16.90
N GLU A 108 9.83 -15.96 -17.99
CA GLU A 108 11.23 -16.37 -18.12
C GLU A 108 12.15 -15.67 -17.11
N GLU A 109 11.88 -14.40 -16.81
CA GLU A 109 12.60 -13.66 -15.77
C GLU A 109 12.30 -14.21 -14.37
N ILE A 110 11.07 -14.67 -14.12
CA ILE A 110 10.70 -15.36 -12.88
C ILE A 110 11.50 -16.66 -12.76
N ASP A 111 11.52 -17.50 -13.80
CA ASP A 111 12.25 -18.76 -13.80
C ASP A 111 13.75 -18.54 -13.55
N ALA A 112 14.35 -17.52 -14.19
CA ALA A 112 15.73 -17.14 -13.94
C ALA A 112 15.96 -16.70 -12.47
N THR A 113 15.05 -15.88 -11.92
CA THR A 113 15.17 -15.36 -10.54
C THR A 113 15.04 -16.48 -9.50
N VAL A 114 14.16 -17.46 -9.72
CA VAL A 114 14.05 -18.64 -8.87
C VAL A 114 15.35 -19.43 -8.88
N ASN A 115 15.93 -19.69 -10.06
CA ASN A 115 17.24 -20.35 -10.17
C ASN A 115 18.34 -19.55 -9.46
N ASP A 116 18.36 -18.22 -9.61
CA ASP A 116 19.35 -17.36 -8.96
C ASP A 116 19.25 -17.45 -7.43
N PHE A 117 18.03 -17.50 -6.88
CA PHE A 117 17.79 -17.68 -5.46
C PHE A 117 18.22 -19.08 -4.97
N GLU A 118 17.85 -20.13 -5.68
CA GLU A 118 18.20 -21.52 -5.32
C GLU A 118 19.71 -21.78 -5.37
N TYR A 119 20.41 -21.18 -6.32
CA TYR A 119 21.85 -21.33 -6.49
C TYR A 119 22.69 -20.24 -5.80
N PHE A 120 22.06 -19.27 -5.14
CA PHE A 120 22.71 -18.16 -4.42
C PHE A 120 23.63 -17.32 -5.32
N ILE A 121 23.13 -16.88 -6.46
CA ILE A 121 23.88 -16.07 -7.44
C ILE A 121 23.09 -14.80 -7.81
N ASN A 122 23.71 -13.91 -8.61
CA ASN A 122 23.10 -12.72 -9.18
C ASN A 122 22.37 -11.81 -8.17
N GLY A 123 22.95 -11.67 -6.97
CA GLY A 123 22.39 -10.86 -5.89
C GLY A 123 21.93 -11.65 -4.66
N PHE A 124 21.84 -12.99 -4.75
CA PHE A 124 21.46 -13.87 -3.63
C PHE A 124 22.64 -14.56 -2.92
N GLU A 125 23.89 -14.18 -3.20
CA GLU A 125 25.10 -14.86 -2.70
C GLU A 125 25.17 -14.94 -1.18
N LYS A 126 24.63 -13.92 -0.50
CA LYS A 126 24.61 -13.86 0.96
C LYS A 126 23.58 -14.80 1.60
N ALA A 127 22.55 -15.24 0.87
CA ALA A 127 21.52 -16.10 1.42
C ALA A 127 22.05 -17.50 1.78
N LYS A 128 23.13 -17.97 1.15
CA LYS A 128 23.70 -19.32 1.36
C LYS A 128 24.02 -19.65 2.82
N HIS A 129 24.44 -18.65 3.59
CA HIS A 129 24.86 -18.81 4.98
C HIS A 129 24.11 -17.89 5.93
N TRP A 130 23.10 -17.16 5.45
CA TRP A 130 22.38 -16.22 6.28
C TRP A 130 21.30 -16.92 7.09
N LYS A 131 21.34 -16.69 8.40
CA LYS A 131 20.24 -16.96 9.33
C LYS A 131 20.05 -15.73 10.21
N SER A 132 18.80 -15.33 10.45
CA SER A 132 18.52 -14.26 11.39
C SER A 132 18.68 -14.75 12.84
N GLN A 133 19.15 -13.87 13.72
CA GLN A 133 19.28 -14.18 15.16
C GLN A 133 17.94 -14.53 15.80
N ALA A 134 16.85 -13.89 15.35
CA ALA A 134 15.49 -14.16 15.84
C ALA A 134 15.05 -15.60 15.55
N MET A 135 15.40 -16.16 14.39
CA MET A 135 15.09 -17.55 14.03
C MET A 135 15.90 -18.56 14.86
N ILE A 136 17.17 -18.25 15.14
CA ILE A 136 18.04 -19.09 15.98
C ILE A 136 17.49 -19.16 17.42
N ALA A 137 17.01 -18.04 17.96
CA ALA A 137 16.42 -18.02 19.30
C ALA A 137 15.17 -18.91 19.41
N LEU A 138 14.29 -18.88 18.41
CA LEU A 138 13.08 -19.71 18.34
C LEU A 138 13.41 -21.21 18.22
N GLU A 139 14.46 -21.59 17.49
CA GLU A 139 14.91 -22.98 17.39
C GLU A 139 15.46 -23.50 18.74
N LEU A 140 16.12 -22.66 19.55
CA LEU A 140 16.67 -23.06 20.86
C LEU A 140 15.60 -23.18 21.94
N GLU A 141 14.54 -22.37 21.89
CA GLU A 141 13.40 -22.45 22.83
C GLU A 141 12.53 -23.71 22.63
N TYR A 142 12.54 -24.30 21.43
CA TYR A 142 11.76 -25.51 21.11
C TYR A 142 12.48 -26.83 21.42
N VAL A 143 13.78 -26.79 21.73
CA VAL A 143 14.63 -27.97 21.96
C VAL A 143 15.08 -28.06 23.43
N GLY A 144 14.59 -27.15 24.29
CA GLY A 144 14.89 -27.07 25.73
C GLY A 144 13.79 -27.60 26.64
#